data_AF-A0A329SX14-F1
#
_entry.id   AF-A0A329SX14-F1
#
_cell.length_a   1.000
_cell.length_b   1.000
_cell.length_c   1.000
_cell.angle_alpha   90.00
_cell.angle_beta   90.00
_cell.angle_gamma   90.00
#
_symmetry.space_group_name_H-M   'P 1'
#
loop_
_entity.id
_entity.type
_entity.pdbx_description
1 polymer ?
#
loop_
_entity_poly.entity_id
_entity_poly.type
_entity_poly.pdbx_seq_one_letter_code
_entity_poly.pdbx_strand_id
1 'polypeptide(L)'
;MIASPSTVRRLLKARRAEVATVSIAARPTTIFDNQDVTAPYTQYIFKLRSAATNSKEGWKLRKRYSDFRALHRKLRRTRSQWEVSCVKQGQAFESVVEILQQAAGPKFPRKHIRCDTSAIIHERRRTLMEYTRTLLAAYAELEVLLGAPGTLKGNFLEEIVCVNTVFVEIERFLEIPPKRKEIEARLTRAVMTLEDAKLDPNSEVKTSQCCICLGDNNPRGSDEGTDKEVAQLPCAHIFHEDCIIHWLQCGSTCPVCRRTVGNAAIRRVAVALG
;
A
#
# COMPACT_ATOMS: atom_id res chain seq x y z
N MET A 1 -8.41 6.68 -18.34
CA MET A 1 -9.58 5.93 -17.81
C MET A 1 -9.72 6.31 -16.35
N ILE A 2 -10.89 6.78 -15.94
CA ILE A 2 -11.22 7.04 -14.53
C ILE A 2 -11.30 5.66 -13.84
N ALA A 3 -10.66 5.49 -12.69
CA ALA A 3 -10.69 4.22 -11.96
C ALA A 3 -12.10 3.97 -11.40
N SER A 4 -12.66 2.79 -11.62
CA SER A 4 -13.96 2.43 -11.01
C SER A 4 -13.83 2.29 -9.48
N PRO A 5 -14.92 2.45 -8.72
CA PRO A 5 -14.91 2.16 -7.28
C PRO A 5 -14.43 0.73 -6.95
N SER A 6 -14.79 -0.27 -7.77
CA SER A 6 -14.30 -1.65 -7.65
C SER A 6 -12.79 -1.75 -7.85
N THR A 7 -12.21 -0.96 -8.78
CA THR A 7 -10.76 -0.91 -9.01
C THR A 7 -10.03 -0.30 -7.81
N VAL A 8 -10.52 0.83 -7.27
CA VAL A 8 -9.90 1.47 -6.10
C VAL A 8 -9.95 0.52 -4.88
N ARG A 9 -11.08 -0.15 -4.66
CA ARG A 9 -11.22 -1.17 -3.61
C ARG A 9 -10.18 -2.30 -3.76
N ARG A 10 -10.05 -2.88 -4.96
CA ARG A 10 -9.05 -3.91 -5.27
C ARG A 10 -7.62 -3.45 -4.99
N LEU A 11 -7.27 -2.24 -5.40
CA LEU A 11 -5.94 -1.67 -5.19
C LEU A 11 -5.65 -1.46 -3.70
N LEU A 12 -6.58 -0.89 -2.94
CA LEU A 12 -6.44 -0.72 -1.49
C LEU A 12 -6.31 -2.08 -0.79
N LYS A 13 -7.14 -3.08 -1.16
CA LYS A 13 -7.05 -4.45 -0.65
C LYS A 13 -5.66 -5.06 -0.91
N ALA A 14 -5.17 -4.93 -2.15
CA ALA A 14 -3.86 -5.43 -2.55
C ALA A 14 -2.70 -4.75 -1.78
N ARG A 15 -2.77 -3.42 -1.59
CA ARG A 15 -1.78 -2.64 -0.86
C ARG A 15 -1.76 -2.98 0.63
N ARG A 16 -2.93 -3.10 1.26
CA ARG A 16 -3.08 -3.48 2.67
C ARG A 16 -2.51 -4.87 2.93
N ALA A 17 -2.85 -5.85 2.08
CA ALA A 17 -2.34 -7.21 2.18
C ALA A 17 -0.81 -7.23 2.04
N GLU A 18 -0.25 -6.48 1.10
CA GLU A 18 1.20 -6.38 0.93
C GLU A 18 1.89 -5.77 2.16
N VAL A 19 1.41 -4.61 2.65
CA VAL A 19 1.97 -3.93 3.82
C VAL A 19 1.89 -4.81 5.08
N ALA A 20 0.83 -5.58 5.24
CA ALA A 20 0.67 -6.53 6.35
C ALA A 20 1.78 -7.59 6.38
N THR A 21 2.30 -7.98 5.21
CA THR A 21 3.42 -8.94 5.11
C THR A 21 4.80 -8.32 5.26
N VAL A 22 4.91 -6.99 5.30
CA VAL A 22 6.22 -6.33 5.45
C VAL A 22 6.75 -6.56 6.86
N SER A 23 7.86 -7.28 6.93
CA SER A 23 8.64 -7.44 8.16
C SER A 23 9.54 -6.22 8.36
N ILE A 24 9.54 -5.68 9.58
CA ILE A 24 10.38 -4.56 9.98
C ILE A 24 11.28 -5.04 11.12
N ALA A 25 12.59 -4.87 10.97
CA ALA A 25 13.55 -5.17 12.03
C ALA A 25 14.48 -3.98 12.25
N ALA A 26 14.52 -3.43 13.46
CA ALA A 26 15.40 -2.31 13.80
C ALA A 26 16.65 -2.79 14.56
N ARG A 27 17.82 -2.24 14.20
CA ARG A 27 19.06 -2.37 14.97
C ARG A 27 19.51 -0.98 15.44
N PRO A 28 19.61 -0.72 16.75
CA PRO A 28 20.21 0.51 17.25
C PRO A 28 21.73 0.49 17.06
N THR A 29 22.32 1.64 16.81
CA THR A 29 23.77 1.82 16.67
C THR A 29 24.12 3.21 17.19
N THR A 30 25.12 3.28 18.06
CA THR A 30 25.65 4.55 18.56
C THR A 30 26.51 5.17 17.47
N ILE A 31 26.22 6.42 17.11
CA ILE A 31 26.98 7.20 16.14
C ILE A 31 27.66 8.34 16.88
N PHE A 32 28.95 8.52 16.62
CA PHE A 32 29.72 9.69 17.04
C PHE A 32 29.68 10.69 15.89
N ASP A 33 29.29 11.92 16.17
CA ASP A 33 29.31 12.98 15.15
C ASP A 33 30.77 13.34 14.87
N ASN A 34 31.16 13.41 13.60
CA ASN A 34 32.51 13.81 13.22
C ASN A 34 32.79 15.28 13.61
N GLN A 35 31.74 16.09 13.78
CA GLN A 35 31.84 17.49 14.20
C GLN A 35 31.81 17.64 15.73
N ASP A 36 31.19 16.69 16.44
CA ASP A 36 31.14 16.66 17.91
C ASP A 36 31.15 15.21 18.44
N VAL A 37 32.37 14.70 18.65
CA VAL A 37 32.60 13.36 19.20
C VAL A 37 32.13 13.23 20.66
N THR A 38 31.84 14.34 21.34
CA THR A 38 31.42 14.35 22.76
C THR A 38 29.91 14.14 22.93
N ALA A 39 29.13 14.27 21.85
CA ALA A 39 27.68 14.13 21.85
C ALA A 39 27.19 12.97 20.96
N PRO A 40 27.47 11.70 21.33
CA PRO A 40 26.99 10.57 20.57
C PRO A 40 25.45 10.48 20.57
N TYR A 41 24.88 9.92 19.50
CA TYR A 41 23.44 9.70 19.40
C TYR A 41 23.11 8.30 18.91
N THR A 42 21.92 7.81 19.27
CA THR A 42 21.41 6.53 18.79
C THR A 42 20.77 6.70 17.41
N GLN A 43 21.32 6.02 16.41
CA GLN A 43 20.69 5.82 15.11
C GLN A 43 20.06 4.43 15.05
N TYR A 44 18.88 4.32 14.45
CA TYR A 44 18.16 3.08 14.24
C TYR A 44 18.22 2.72 12.75
N ILE A 45 18.74 1.53 12.45
CA ILE A 45 18.77 0.97 11.09
C ILE A 45 17.61 -0.02 10.99
N PHE A 46 16.52 0.40 10.35
CA PHE A 46 15.36 -0.43 10.07
C PHE A 46 15.59 -1.19 8.77
N LYS A 47 15.42 -2.51 8.78
CA LYS A 47 15.40 -3.37 7.61
C LYS A 47 13.95 -3.75 7.32
N LEU A 48 13.45 -3.35 6.16
CA LEU A 48 12.09 -3.59 5.72
C LEU A 48 12.12 -4.62 4.60
N ARG A 49 11.35 -5.72 4.72
CA ARG A 49 11.30 -6.79 3.71
C ARG A 49 9.86 -7.21 3.47
N SER A 50 9.44 -7.17 2.21
CA SER A 50 8.15 -7.71 1.77
C SER A 50 8.23 -9.23 1.66
N ALA A 51 7.19 -9.94 2.09
CA ALA A 51 7.10 -11.39 1.89
C ALA A 51 6.59 -11.75 0.48
N ALA A 52 5.96 -10.81 -0.22
CA ALA A 52 5.30 -11.05 -1.50
C ALA A 52 6.27 -11.27 -2.67
N THR A 53 7.54 -10.87 -2.52
CA THR A 53 8.57 -11.18 -3.51
C THR A 53 9.47 -12.27 -2.93
N ASN A 54 9.68 -13.37 -3.66
CA ASN A 54 10.77 -14.33 -3.37
C ASN A 54 12.18 -13.70 -3.42
N SER A 55 12.28 -12.38 -3.64
CA SER A 55 13.52 -11.65 -3.50
C SER A 55 13.87 -11.49 -2.02
N LYS A 56 15.12 -11.81 -1.67
CA LYS A 56 15.71 -11.47 -0.36
C LYS A 56 15.92 -9.95 -0.19
N GLU A 57 15.53 -9.15 -1.18
CA GLU A 57 15.79 -7.71 -1.21
C GLU A 57 14.76 -6.95 -0.39
N GLY A 58 15.25 -6.43 0.73
CA GLY A 58 14.59 -5.38 1.49
C GLY A 58 15.30 -4.05 1.30
N TRP A 59 14.73 -2.98 1.85
CA TRP A 59 15.42 -1.69 1.95
C TRP A 59 15.76 -1.33 3.39
N LYS A 60 16.76 -0.46 3.54
CA LYS A 60 17.23 0.01 4.84
C LYS A 60 16.83 1.46 5.03
N LEU A 61 16.09 1.74 6.09
CA LEU A 61 15.78 3.09 6.53
C LEU A 61 16.66 3.42 7.74
N ARG A 62 17.41 4.53 7.69
CA ARG A 62 18.29 4.96 8.80
C ARG A 62 17.77 6.26 9.37
N LYS A 63 17.33 6.24 10.63
CA LYS A 63 16.77 7.43 11.30
C LYS A 63 17.16 7.46 12.76
N ARG A 64 17.28 8.66 13.32
CA ARG A 64 17.37 8.89 14.77
C ARG A 64 15.99 9.28 15.32
N TYR A 65 15.82 9.22 16.64
CA TYR A 65 14.56 9.57 17.31
C TYR A 65 14.04 10.96 16.91
N SER A 66 14.93 11.96 16.80
CA SER A 66 14.55 13.32 16.45
C SER A 66 13.97 13.46 15.04
N ASP A 67 14.33 12.56 14.11
CA ASP A 67 13.78 12.59 12.75
C ASP A 67 12.31 12.15 12.77
N PHE A 68 12.01 11.05 13.48
CA PHE A 68 10.63 10.61 13.74
C PHE A 68 9.82 11.69 14.46
N ARG A 69 10.41 12.31 15.48
CA ARG A 69 9.75 13.38 16.24
C ARG A 69 9.47 14.60 15.38
N ALA A 70 10.35 14.93 14.44
CA ALA A 70 10.15 16.04 13.52
C ALA A 70 8.94 15.78 12.60
N LEU A 71 8.86 14.59 11.99
CA LEU A 71 7.71 14.18 11.18
C LEU A 71 6.42 14.13 12.02
N HIS A 72 6.43 13.46 13.18
CA HIS A 72 5.28 13.36 14.09
C HIS A 72 4.73 14.75 14.44
N ARG A 73 5.62 15.69 14.79
CA ARG A 73 5.23 17.07 15.08
C ARG A 73 4.63 17.76 13.86
N LYS A 74 5.17 17.55 12.66
CA LYS A 74 4.65 18.13 11.43
C LYS A 74 3.24 17.63 11.15
N LEU A 75 3.03 16.31 11.16
CA LEU A 75 1.71 15.68 10.99
C LEU A 75 0.69 16.19 12.02
N ARG A 76 1.11 16.33 13.28
CA ARG A 76 0.23 16.81 14.36
C ARG A 76 -0.12 18.30 14.21
N ARG A 77 0.82 19.14 13.76
CA ARG A 77 0.58 20.58 13.56
C ARG A 77 -0.41 20.86 12.44
N THR A 78 -0.37 20.07 11.37
CA THR A 78 -1.26 20.23 10.21
C THR A 78 -2.53 19.37 10.31
N ARG A 79 -2.80 18.77 11.50
CA ARG A 79 -3.90 17.80 11.71
C ARG A 79 -5.25 18.28 11.24
N SER A 80 -5.69 19.45 11.70
CA SER A 80 -6.99 20.00 11.31
C SER A 80 -7.13 20.18 9.80
N GLN A 81 -6.05 20.53 9.11
CA GLN A 81 -6.07 20.79 7.67
C GLN A 81 -6.21 19.48 6.88
N TRP A 82 -5.36 18.48 7.14
CA TRP A 82 -5.42 17.24 6.37
C TRP A 82 -6.63 16.39 6.74
N GLU A 83 -7.15 16.43 7.97
CA GLU A 83 -8.38 15.71 8.35
C GLU A 83 -9.57 16.24 7.53
N VAL A 84 -9.76 17.56 7.50
CA VAL A 84 -10.84 18.19 6.73
C VAL A 84 -10.68 17.89 5.25
N SER A 85 -9.47 18.01 4.70
CA SER A 85 -9.21 17.67 3.30
C SER A 85 -9.58 16.22 2.96
N CYS A 86 -9.20 15.25 3.80
CA CYS A 86 -9.53 13.84 3.56
C CYS A 86 -11.03 13.56 3.64
N VAL A 87 -11.72 14.09 4.66
CA VAL A 87 -13.18 13.88 4.83
C VAL A 87 -13.97 14.41 3.63
N LYS A 88 -13.56 15.54 3.06
CA LYS A 88 -14.18 16.11 1.85
C LYS A 88 -14.08 15.20 0.62
N GLN A 89 -13.06 14.35 0.53
CA GLN A 89 -12.89 13.40 -0.58
C GLN A 89 -13.91 12.24 -0.53
N GLY A 90 -14.49 11.98 0.64
CA GLY A 90 -15.53 10.98 0.87
C GLY A 90 -15.03 9.67 1.47
N GLN A 91 -15.90 8.65 1.47
CA GLN A 91 -15.72 7.41 2.23
C GLN A 91 -14.43 6.63 1.92
N ALA A 92 -13.91 6.73 0.69
CA ALA A 92 -12.67 6.05 0.31
C ALA A 92 -11.45 6.49 1.17
N PHE A 93 -11.50 7.67 1.80
CA PHE A 93 -10.43 8.22 2.64
C PHE A 93 -10.60 7.90 4.13
N GLU A 94 -11.70 7.31 4.59
CA GLU A 94 -11.95 7.06 6.03
C GLU A 94 -10.82 6.24 6.67
N SER A 95 -10.43 5.14 6.01
CA SER A 95 -9.37 4.27 6.52
C SER A 95 -8.01 4.99 6.61
N VAL A 96 -7.63 5.78 5.60
CA VAL A 96 -6.36 6.51 5.65
C VAL A 96 -6.38 7.64 6.69
N VAL A 97 -7.55 8.23 6.96
CA VAL A 97 -7.73 9.20 8.05
C VAL A 97 -7.43 8.54 9.39
N GLU A 98 -7.99 7.37 9.67
CA GLU A 98 -7.73 6.64 10.92
C GLU A 98 -6.23 6.32 11.11
N ILE A 99 -5.56 5.88 10.04
CA ILE A 99 -4.12 5.60 10.07
C ILE A 99 -3.31 6.87 10.34
N LEU A 100 -3.65 7.99 9.68
CA LEU A 100 -2.99 9.28 9.89
C LEU A 100 -3.27 9.84 11.30
N GLN A 101 -4.46 9.62 11.84
CA GLN A 101 -4.81 9.97 13.22
C GLN A 101 -4.00 9.17 14.24
N GLN A 102 -3.77 7.88 13.99
CA GLN A 102 -2.85 7.06 14.78
C GLN A 102 -1.42 7.62 14.68
N ALA A 103 -0.95 7.96 13.48
CA ALA A 103 0.40 8.51 13.25
C ALA A 103 0.59 9.92 13.85
N ALA A 104 -0.45 10.74 13.94
CA ALA A 104 -0.43 12.06 14.57
C ALA A 104 -0.89 12.03 16.04
N GLY A 105 -1.19 10.84 16.56
CA GLY A 105 -1.81 10.61 17.86
C GLY A 105 -0.90 10.88 19.06
N PRO A 106 -1.42 10.71 20.28
CA PRO A 106 -0.66 10.91 21.51
C PRO A 106 0.35 9.79 21.80
N LYS A 107 0.19 8.61 21.18
CA LYS A 107 1.08 7.46 21.34
C LYS A 107 2.37 7.68 20.54
N PHE A 108 3.34 8.35 21.14
CA PHE A 108 4.68 8.55 20.55
C PHE A 108 5.74 8.59 21.67
N PRO A 109 6.97 8.06 21.45
CA PRO A 109 7.99 8.00 22.50
C PRO A 109 8.37 9.39 23.01
N ARG A 110 8.51 9.53 24.32
CA ARG A 110 8.82 10.81 24.96
C ARG A 110 10.26 11.26 24.67
N LYS A 111 10.48 12.58 24.67
CA LYS A 111 11.83 13.15 24.61
C LYS A 111 12.46 13.00 26.01
N HIS A 112 13.66 12.46 26.07
CA HIS A 112 14.47 12.46 27.29
C HIS A 112 15.55 13.55 27.17
N ILE A 113 15.82 14.27 28.25
CA ILE A 113 16.87 15.30 28.35
C ILE A 113 18.08 14.67 29.06
N ARG A 114 18.59 13.58 28.48
CA ARG A 114 19.77 12.81 28.94
C ARG A 114 20.24 11.88 27.84
N CYS A 115 21.40 11.25 28.02
CA CYS A 115 21.88 10.19 27.13
C CYS A 115 20.92 9.00 27.10
N ASP A 116 20.88 8.32 25.96
CA ASP A 116 20.02 7.16 25.76
C ASP A 116 20.53 5.97 26.60
N THR A 117 19.70 5.51 27.54
CA THR A 117 19.94 4.27 28.29
C THR A 117 19.46 3.05 27.49
N SER A 118 19.91 1.85 27.86
CA SER A 118 19.44 0.59 27.24
C SER A 118 17.91 0.45 27.27
N ALA A 119 17.27 0.88 28.36
CA ALA A 119 15.82 0.92 28.50
C ALA A 119 15.15 1.87 27.49
N ILE A 120 15.68 3.10 27.36
CA ILE A 120 15.19 4.10 26.37
C ILE A 120 15.34 3.56 24.96
N ILE A 121 16.48 2.95 24.64
CA ILE A 121 16.76 2.39 23.32
C ILE A 121 15.79 1.25 23.01
N HIS A 122 15.52 0.37 23.97
CA HIS A 122 14.60 -0.76 23.79
C HIS A 122 13.15 -0.29 23.58
N GLU A 123 12.66 0.66 24.38
CA GLU A 123 11.34 1.28 24.23
C GLU A 123 11.20 1.94 22.84
N ARG A 124 12.14 2.83 22.49
CA ARG A 124 12.15 3.53 21.20
C ARG A 124 12.24 2.55 20.03
N ARG A 125 13.09 1.53 20.10
CA ARG A 125 13.19 0.52 19.05
C ARG A 125 11.83 -0.10 18.72
N ARG A 126 11.09 -0.56 19.73
CA ARG A 126 9.78 -1.21 19.55
C ARG A 126 8.74 -0.25 18.98
N THR A 127 8.59 0.89 19.62
CA THR A 127 7.60 1.93 19.27
C THR A 127 7.86 2.56 17.90
N LEU A 128 9.11 2.83 17.55
CA LEU A 128 9.48 3.39 16.25
C LEU A 128 9.30 2.38 15.11
N MET A 129 9.49 1.08 15.37
CA MET A 129 9.14 0.02 14.41
C MET A 129 7.64 0.03 14.11
N GLU A 130 6.81 0.12 15.15
CA GLU A 130 5.36 0.20 14.98
C GLU A 130 4.93 1.48 14.26
N TYR A 131 5.52 2.61 14.64
CA TYR A 131 5.29 3.88 13.95
C TYR A 131 5.65 3.81 12.46
N THR A 132 6.77 3.15 12.13
CA THR A 132 7.18 2.93 10.73
C THR A 132 6.15 2.10 9.98
N ARG A 133 5.55 1.09 10.60
CA ARG A 133 4.45 0.31 10.00
C ARG A 133 3.22 1.18 9.75
N THR A 134 2.83 2.02 10.71
CA THR A 134 1.72 2.97 10.53
C THR A 134 1.98 3.92 9.35
N LEU A 135 3.20 4.46 9.22
CA LEU A 135 3.57 5.32 8.10
C LEU A 135 3.52 4.60 6.75
N LEU A 136 3.97 3.34 6.68
CA LEU A 136 3.88 2.53 5.46
C LEU A 136 2.43 2.28 5.05
N ALA A 137 1.55 2.00 6.00
CA ALA A 137 0.12 1.84 5.73
C ALA A 137 -0.49 3.12 5.17
N ALA A 138 -0.19 4.27 5.78
CA ALA A 138 -0.64 5.57 5.27
C ALA A 138 -0.10 5.85 3.86
N TYR A 139 1.20 5.61 3.63
CA TYR A 139 1.83 5.77 2.32
C TYR A 139 1.13 4.93 1.25
N ALA A 140 0.91 3.64 1.51
CA ALA A 140 0.35 2.71 0.56
C ALA A 140 -1.11 3.05 0.19
N GLU A 141 -1.91 3.55 1.14
CA GLU A 141 -3.27 4.01 0.84
C GLU A 141 -3.28 5.35 0.10
N LEU A 142 -2.49 6.33 0.56
CA LEU A 142 -2.40 7.64 -0.11
C LEU A 142 -1.89 7.52 -1.54
N GLU A 143 -0.95 6.61 -1.83
CA GLU A 143 -0.46 6.35 -3.19
C GLU A 143 -1.61 5.95 -4.13
N VAL A 144 -2.48 5.04 -3.68
CA VAL A 144 -3.65 4.59 -4.47
C VAL A 144 -4.67 5.71 -4.61
N LEU A 145 -5.03 6.35 -3.50
CA LEU A 145 -6.09 7.37 -3.46
C LEU A 145 -5.73 8.62 -4.28
N LEU A 146 -4.47 9.05 -4.23
CA LEU A 146 -3.98 10.20 -5.00
C LEU A 146 -3.63 9.84 -6.45
N GLY A 147 -3.28 8.57 -6.72
CA GLY A 147 -2.90 8.09 -8.05
C GLY A 147 -4.06 7.63 -8.93
N ALA A 148 -5.23 7.34 -8.36
CA ALA A 148 -6.40 6.88 -9.10
C ALA A 148 -7.25 8.08 -9.60
N PRO A 149 -7.32 8.34 -10.92
CA PRO A 149 -8.16 9.39 -11.47
C PRO A 149 -9.64 9.07 -11.21
N GLY A 150 -10.39 9.98 -10.58
CA GLY A 150 -11.81 9.79 -10.22
C GLY A 150 -12.10 9.63 -8.74
N THR A 151 -11.09 9.31 -7.93
CA THR A 151 -11.22 9.17 -6.47
C THR A 151 -11.28 10.52 -5.76
N LEU A 152 -10.87 11.58 -6.47
CA LEU A 152 -10.74 12.93 -5.95
C LEU A 152 -12.00 13.74 -6.32
N LYS A 153 -12.63 14.34 -5.32
CA LYS A 153 -13.76 15.25 -5.48
C LYS A 153 -13.26 16.69 -5.38
N GLY A 154 -13.67 17.55 -6.31
CA GLY A 154 -13.52 19.01 -6.21
C GLY A 154 -12.69 19.68 -7.32
N ASN A 155 -13.00 20.96 -7.57
CA ASN A 155 -12.32 21.83 -8.54
C ASN A 155 -11.13 22.60 -7.94
N PHE A 156 -10.79 22.41 -6.66
CA PHE A 156 -9.81 23.24 -5.95
C PHE A 156 -8.49 22.51 -5.68
N LEU A 157 -7.40 23.09 -6.17
CA LEU A 157 -6.02 22.65 -5.91
C LEU A 157 -5.70 22.66 -4.41
N GLU A 158 -6.24 23.59 -3.62
CA GLU A 158 -5.92 23.72 -2.19
C GLU A 158 -6.35 22.51 -1.36
N GLU A 159 -7.47 21.86 -1.71
CA GLU A 159 -8.02 20.75 -0.93
C GLU A 159 -7.14 19.51 -1.02
N ILE A 160 -6.56 19.25 -2.19
CA ILE A 160 -5.66 18.11 -2.40
C ILE A 160 -4.23 18.40 -1.97
N VAL A 161 -3.80 19.66 -1.99
CA VAL A 161 -2.43 20.08 -1.65
C VAL A 161 -2.06 19.64 -0.24
N CYS A 162 -2.97 19.75 0.73
CA CYS A 162 -2.67 19.34 2.11
C CYS A 162 -2.40 17.84 2.21
N VAL A 163 -3.26 17.00 1.62
CA VAL A 163 -3.11 15.54 1.64
C VAL A 163 -1.88 15.11 0.84
N ASN A 164 -1.65 15.73 -0.32
CA ASN A 164 -0.45 15.49 -1.12
C ASN A 164 0.82 15.90 -0.38
N THR A 165 0.79 16.99 0.39
CA THR A 165 1.92 17.39 1.25
C THR A 165 2.19 16.32 2.31
N VAL A 166 1.15 15.78 2.96
CA VAL A 166 1.31 14.67 3.92
C VAL A 166 1.91 13.44 3.23
N PHE A 167 1.42 13.08 2.04
CA PHE A 167 1.95 11.97 1.25
C PHE A 167 3.44 12.14 0.95
N VAL A 168 3.86 13.30 0.43
CA VAL A 168 5.26 13.61 0.09
C VAL A 168 6.15 13.57 1.33
N GLU A 169 5.69 14.07 2.47
CA GLU A 169 6.45 14.05 3.72
C GLU A 169 6.66 12.63 4.26
N ILE A 170 5.62 11.79 4.18
CA ILE A 170 5.71 10.37 4.56
C ILE A 170 6.66 9.64 3.60
N GLU A 171 6.51 9.84 2.29
CA GLU A 171 7.36 9.22 1.28
C GLU A 171 8.84 9.60 1.46
N ARG A 172 9.11 10.90 1.62
CA ARG A 172 10.46 11.42 1.87
C ARG A 172 11.04 10.86 3.15
N PHE A 173 10.23 10.71 4.20
CA PHE A 173 10.69 10.14 5.46
C PHE A 173 11.05 8.67 5.32
N LEU A 174 10.21 7.87 4.64
CA LEU A 174 10.39 6.43 4.47
C LEU A 174 11.49 6.04 3.48
N GLU A 175 11.96 6.99 2.66
CA GLU A 175 13.02 6.79 1.67
C GLU A 175 12.68 5.62 0.73
N ILE A 176 11.45 5.60 0.20
CA ILE A 176 10.94 4.50 -0.63
C ILE A 176 11.79 4.37 -1.91
N PRO A 177 12.46 3.22 -2.15
CA PRO A 177 13.34 3.06 -3.31
C PRO A 177 12.60 3.10 -4.65
N PRO A 178 13.21 3.60 -5.74
CA PRO A 178 12.59 3.63 -7.07
C PRO A 178 12.10 2.25 -7.55
N LYS A 179 12.90 1.19 -7.34
CA LYS A 179 12.54 -0.19 -7.68
C LYS A 179 11.26 -0.64 -6.97
N ARG A 180 11.04 -0.18 -5.74
CA ARG A 180 9.85 -0.49 -4.97
C ARG A 180 8.62 0.20 -5.57
N LYS A 181 8.73 1.49 -5.88
CA LYS A 181 7.70 2.26 -6.59
C LYS A 181 7.35 1.63 -7.94
N GLU A 182 8.33 1.09 -8.66
CA GLU A 182 8.10 0.40 -9.94
C GLU A 182 7.31 -0.91 -9.77
N ILE A 183 7.64 -1.72 -8.76
CA ILE A 183 6.87 -2.93 -8.42
C ILE A 183 5.42 -2.56 -8.09
N GLU A 184 5.24 -1.51 -7.28
CA GLU A 184 3.94 -0.98 -6.89
C GLU A 184 3.15 -0.49 -8.10
N ALA A 185 3.74 0.31 -8.98
CA ALA A 185 3.13 0.81 -10.21
C ALA A 185 2.78 -0.32 -11.19
N ARG A 186 3.61 -1.36 -11.29
CA ARG A 186 3.33 -2.55 -12.12
C ARG A 186 2.10 -3.30 -11.61
N LEU A 187 1.99 -3.50 -10.30
CA LEU A 187 0.79 -4.10 -9.71
C LEU A 187 -0.44 -3.23 -9.98
N THR A 188 -0.33 -1.92 -9.80
CA THR A 188 -1.42 -0.98 -10.08
C THR A 188 -1.93 -1.12 -11.51
N ARG A 189 -1.04 -1.08 -12.51
CA ARG A 189 -1.41 -1.27 -13.91
C ARG A 189 -2.08 -2.60 -14.17
N ALA A 190 -1.64 -3.68 -13.53
CA ALA A 190 -2.24 -5.00 -13.70
C ALA A 190 -3.65 -5.07 -13.09
N VAL A 191 -3.82 -4.59 -11.85
CA VAL A 191 -5.11 -4.58 -11.14
C VAL A 191 -6.13 -3.68 -11.85
N MET A 192 -5.69 -2.57 -12.44
CA MET A 192 -6.57 -1.68 -13.24
C MET A 192 -7.15 -2.36 -14.48
N THR A 193 -6.64 -3.52 -14.90
CA THR A 193 -7.22 -4.29 -16.02
C THR A 193 -8.20 -5.36 -15.57
N LEU A 194 -8.44 -5.52 -14.26
CA LEU A 194 -9.39 -6.49 -13.74
C LEU A 194 -10.82 -5.96 -13.89
N GLU A 195 -11.66 -6.77 -14.51
CA GLU A 195 -13.07 -6.49 -14.73
C GLU A 195 -13.92 -7.25 -13.68
N ASP A 196 -15.06 -6.66 -13.32
CA ASP A 196 -16.07 -7.35 -12.53
C ASP A 196 -16.68 -8.47 -13.39
N ALA A 197 -16.58 -9.72 -12.92
CA ALA A 197 -17.09 -10.84 -13.69
C ALA A 197 -18.62 -10.74 -13.80
N LYS A 198 -19.14 -10.63 -15.03
CA LYS A 198 -20.58 -10.68 -15.28
C LYS A 198 -21.06 -12.11 -15.11
N LEU A 199 -21.64 -12.40 -13.95
CA LEU A 199 -22.29 -13.68 -13.69
C LEU A 199 -23.69 -13.62 -14.31
N ASP A 200 -23.89 -14.40 -15.38
CA ASP A 200 -25.25 -14.69 -15.87
C ASP A 200 -25.82 -15.81 -14.99
N PRO A 201 -26.87 -15.53 -14.18
CA PRO A 201 -27.48 -16.52 -13.29
C PRO A 201 -28.13 -17.70 -14.03
N ASN A 202 -28.38 -17.57 -15.33
CA ASN A 202 -28.99 -18.63 -16.16
C ASN A 202 -27.97 -19.40 -17.03
N SER A 203 -26.68 -19.08 -16.98
CA SER A 203 -25.68 -19.79 -17.79
C SER A 203 -25.20 -21.08 -17.11
N GLU A 204 -25.52 -22.25 -17.68
CA GLU A 204 -24.90 -23.56 -17.36
C GLU A 204 -23.42 -23.63 -17.81
N VAL A 205 -22.68 -22.53 -17.69
CA VAL A 205 -21.25 -22.50 -17.99
C VAL A 205 -20.53 -23.26 -16.91
N LYS A 206 -20.10 -24.48 -17.26
CA LYS A 206 -19.22 -25.34 -16.46
C LYS A 206 -18.20 -24.50 -15.71
N THR A 207 -18.31 -24.60 -14.41
CA THR A 207 -17.54 -24.00 -13.35
C THR A 207 -16.04 -24.14 -13.62
N SER A 208 -15.41 -23.11 -14.16
CA SER A 208 -13.95 -23.08 -14.28
C SER A 208 -13.39 -22.86 -12.88
N GLN A 209 -13.06 -23.95 -12.21
CA GLN A 209 -12.38 -23.97 -10.92
C GLN A 209 -11.18 -23.00 -10.93
N CYS A 210 -10.99 -22.25 -9.85
CA CYS A 210 -9.87 -21.31 -9.76
C CYS A 210 -8.54 -22.10 -9.70
N CYS A 211 -7.78 -22.09 -10.80
CA CYS A 211 -6.55 -22.88 -10.90
C CYS A 211 -5.39 -22.39 -10.02
N ILE A 212 -5.54 -21.25 -9.35
CA ILE A 212 -4.52 -20.70 -8.43
C ILE A 212 -4.60 -21.39 -7.07
N CYS A 213 -5.80 -21.48 -6.48
CA CYS A 213 -5.97 -22.07 -5.15
C CYS A 213 -6.25 -23.57 -5.21
N LEU A 214 -6.63 -24.12 -6.38
CA LEU A 214 -6.99 -25.52 -6.59
C LEU A 214 -8.08 -26.05 -5.64
N GLY A 215 -8.72 -25.19 -4.86
CA GLY A 215 -9.77 -25.55 -3.92
C GLY A 215 -11.07 -25.93 -4.63
N ASP A 216 -11.87 -26.78 -3.98
CA ASP A 216 -13.17 -27.28 -4.47
C ASP A 216 -14.24 -26.20 -4.56
N ASN A 217 -13.97 -25.03 -3.99
CA ASN A 217 -14.82 -23.87 -4.07
C ASN A 217 -14.71 -23.28 -5.47
N ASN A 218 -15.71 -23.63 -6.29
CA ASN A 218 -16.06 -22.92 -7.49
C ASN A 218 -15.93 -21.41 -7.24
N PRO A 219 -15.27 -20.63 -8.11
CA PRO A 219 -15.25 -19.17 -7.97
C PRO A 219 -16.65 -18.57 -7.93
N ARG A 220 -17.69 -19.33 -8.27
CA ARG A 220 -19.11 -18.97 -8.16
C ARG A 220 -19.81 -19.49 -6.87
N GLY A 221 -19.08 -20.00 -5.88
CA GLY A 221 -19.54 -20.31 -4.52
C GLY A 221 -19.92 -21.77 -4.23
N SER A 222 -19.54 -22.24 -3.03
CA SER A 222 -20.25 -23.24 -2.21
C SER A 222 -19.62 -23.30 -0.81
N ASP A 223 -19.80 -22.26 0.00
CA ASP A 223 -19.77 -22.39 1.46
C ASP A 223 -20.67 -21.29 2.03
N GLU A 224 -21.64 -21.69 2.85
CA GLU A 224 -22.53 -20.78 3.57
C GLU A 224 -21.69 -19.75 4.34
N GLY A 225 -21.66 -18.50 3.84
CA GLY A 225 -21.14 -17.34 4.58
C GLY A 225 -19.93 -16.62 4.00
N THR A 226 -19.35 -17.00 2.85
CA THR A 226 -18.32 -16.17 2.18
C THR A 226 -18.51 -16.05 0.66
N ASP A 227 -19.21 -15.02 0.22
CA ASP A 227 -19.17 -14.57 -1.19
C ASP A 227 -17.73 -14.14 -1.52
N LYS A 228 -16.94 -15.05 -2.11
CA LYS A 228 -15.60 -14.71 -2.58
C LYS A 228 -15.74 -13.93 -3.89
N GLU A 229 -15.46 -12.63 -3.83
CA GLU A 229 -15.43 -11.76 -4.99
C GLU A 229 -14.60 -12.37 -6.13
N VAL A 230 -15.13 -12.31 -7.35
CA VAL A 230 -14.46 -12.79 -8.56
C VAL A 230 -14.02 -11.65 -9.44
N ALA A 231 -12.88 -11.83 -10.10
CA ALA A 231 -12.35 -10.89 -11.07
C ALA A 231 -12.04 -11.61 -12.38
N GLN A 232 -12.31 -10.92 -13.49
CA GLN A 232 -12.02 -11.39 -14.84
C GLN A 232 -10.83 -10.60 -15.41
N LEU A 233 -9.88 -11.31 -16.01
CA LEU A 233 -8.82 -10.68 -16.80
C LEU A 233 -9.33 -10.32 -18.21
N PRO A 234 -8.68 -9.40 -18.95
CA PRO A 234 -9.04 -9.07 -20.34
C PRO A 234 -8.91 -10.24 -21.34
N CYS A 235 -8.32 -11.36 -20.91
CA CYS A 235 -8.30 -12.62 -21.66
C CYS A 235 -9.50 -13.54 -21.36
N ALA A 236 -10.51 -13.02 -20.67
CA ALA A 236 -11.75 -13.68 -20.24
C ALA A 236 -11.61 -14.76 -19.15
N HIS A 237 -10.40 -15.10 -18.69
CA HIS A 237 -10.22 -16.03 -17.56
C HIS A 237 -10.64 -15.39 -16.22
N ILE A 238 -11.36 -16.16 -15.41
CA ILE A 238 -11.96 -15.75 -14.13
C ILE A 238 -11.22 -16.43 -12.97
N PHE A 239 -11.01 -15.69 -11.90
CA PHE A 239 -10.38 -16.17 -10.67
C PHE A 239 -11.05 -15.55 -9.44
N HIS A 240 -10.85 -16.14 -8.27
CA HIS A 240 -11.07 -15.40 -7.03
C HIS A 240 -10.19 -14.14 -7.05
N GLU A 241 -10.77 -13.01 -6.66
CA GLU A 241 -10.09 -11.72 -6.68
C GLU A 241 -8.77 -11.76 -5.89
N ASP A 242 -8.79 -12.33 -4.70
CA ASP A 242 -7.59 -12.45 -3.85
C ASP A 242 -6.51 -13.33 -4.49
N CYS A 243 -6.92 -14.42 -5.15
CA CYS A 243 -5.99 -15.32 -5.81
C CYS A 243 -5.28 -14.63 -6.97
N ILE A 244 -6.03 -13.92 -7.84
CA ILE A 244 -5.41 -13.25 -8.99
C ILE A 244 -4.60 -12.02 -8.56
N ILE A 245 -5.04 -11.26 -7.56
CA ILE A 245 -4.26 -10.14 -7.03
C ILE A 245 -2.92 -10.64 -6.46
N HIS A 246 -2.93 -11.72 -5.68
CA HIS A 246 -1.71 -12.31 -5.13
C HIS A 246 -0.77 -12.79 -6.25
N TRP A 247 -1.31 -13.45 -7.28
CA TRP A 247 -0.52 -13.84 -8.45
C TRP A 247 0.12 -12.64 -9.15
N LEU A 248 -0.64 -11.54 -9.32
CA LEU A 248 -0.18 -10.31 -9.97
C LEU A 248 0.91 -9.55 -9.19
N GLN A 249 1.01 -9.76 -7.87
CA GLN A 249 2.13 -9.25 -7.06
C GLN A 249 3.45 -9.89 -7.52
N CYS A 250 3.44 -11.18 -7.82
CA CYS A 250 4.62 -11.93 -8.25
C CYS A 250 4.94 -11.70 -9.74
N GLY A 251 3.91 -11.67 -10.60
CA GLY A 251 4.12 -11.59 -12.05
C GLY A 251 2.89 -11.07 -12.79
N SER A 252 3.10 -10.30 -13.86
CA SER A 252 2.01 -9.64 -14.59
C SER A 252 1.50 -10.49 -15.76
N THR A 253 1.13 -11.75 -15.52
CA THR A 253 0.63 -12.67 -16.56
C THR A 253 -0.60 -13.44 -16.11
N CYS A 254 -1.44 -13.85 -17.06
CA CYS A 254 -2.56 -14.76 -16.78
C CYS A 254 -2.04 -16.16 -16.38
N PRO A 255 -2.53 -16.77 -15.27
CA PRO A 255 -2.16 -18.13 -14.88
C PRO A 255 -2.50 -19.21 -15.92
N VAL A 256 -3.53 -18.98 -16.74
CA VAL A 256 -4.01 -19.96 -17.73
C VAL A 256 -3.30 -19.78 -19.07
N CYS A 257 -3.44 -18.61 -19.70
CA CYS A 257 -2.93 -18.40 -21.07
C CYS A 257 -1.59 -17.65 -21.14
N ARG A 258 -0.99 -17.29 -20.00
CA ARG A 258 0.29 -16.57 -19.87
C ARG A 258 0.37 -15.20 -20.54
N ARG A 259 -0.73 -14.68 -21.09
CA ARG A 259 -0.80 -13.32 -21.67
C ARG A 259 -0.45 -12.28 -20.60
N THR A 260 0.38 -11.31 -20.95
CA THR A 260 0.75 -10.19 -20.07
C THR A 260 -0.46 -9.34 -19.70
N VAL A 261 -0.52 -8.93 -18.44
CA VAL A 261 -1.58 -8.15 -17.80
C VAL A 261 -1.03 -6.74 -17.51
N GLY A 262 -1.81 -5.68 -17.75
CA GLY A 262 -1.36 -4.30 -17.52
C GLY A 262 -0.50 -3.67 -18.63
N ASN A 263 -0.19 -4.40 -19.70
CA ASN A 263 0.46 -3.91 -20.93
C ASN A 263 -0.55 -3.91 -22.09
N ALA A 264 -1.64 -3.13 -21.95
CA ALA A 264 -2.62 -3.01 -23.02
C ALA A 264 -2.02 -2.24 -24.22
N ALA A 265 -1.25 -2.95 -25.05
CA ALA A 265 -1.25 -2.66 -26.48
C ALA A 265 -2.70 -2.92 -26.92
N ILE A 266 -3.40 -1.83 -27.19
CA ILE A 266 -4.76 -1.78 -27.73
C ILE A 266 -4.84 -2.80 -28.88
N ARG A 267 -5.48 -3.95 -28.66
CA ARG A 267 -5.92 -4.78 -29.77
C ARG A 267 -7.03 -3.98 -30.44
N ARG A 268 -6.67 -3.23 -31.48
CA ARG A 268 -7.64 -2.80 -32.49
C ARG A 268 -8.41 -4.05 -32.89
N VAL A 269 -9.69 -4.09 -32.56
CA VAL A 269 -10.61 -5.03 -33.21
C VAL A 269 -10.55 -4.65 -34.69
N ALA A 270 -9.88 -5.48 -35.49
CA ALA A 270 -10.01 -5.41 -36.93
C ALA A 270 -11.46 -5.82 -37.22
N VAL A 271 -12.33 -4.83 -37.40
CA VAL A 271 -13.61 -5.03 -38.06
C VAL A 271 -13.27 -5.27 -39.52
N ALA A 272 -13.16 -6.56 -39.88
CA ALA A 272 -13.24 -6.97 -41.27
C ALA A 272 -14.71 -6.84 -41.69
N LEU A 273 -15.03 -5.75 -42.38
CA LEU A 273 -16.19 -5.71 -43.27
C LEU A 273 -15.64 -5.92 -44.68
N GLY A 274 -15.78 -7.17 -45.14
CA GLY A 274 -15.90 -7.48 -46.55
C GLY A 274 -17.37 -7.46 -46.93
#